data_AF-A0A151I937-F1
#
_entry.id   AF-A0A151I937-F1
#
_cell.length_a   1.000
_cell.length_b   1.000
_cell.length_c   1.000
_cell.angle_alpha   90.00
_cell.angle_beta   90.00
_cell.angle_gamma   90.00
#
_symmetry.space_group_name_H-M   'P 1'
#
loop_
_entity.id
_entity.type
_entity.pdbx_description
1 polymer ?
#
loop_
_entity_poly.entity_id
_entity_poly.type
_entity_poly.pdbx_seq_one_letter_code
_entity_poly.pdbx_strand_id
1 'polypeptide(L)' 'MTSPDFYLWGYLKNVVYEHPPTTREDMMLRIRTTCANIPRAVLLRTVEEFHQQIELCTEQNGGVFEHLR' A
#
# COMPACT_ATOMS: atom_id res chain seq x y z
N MET A 1 -1.75 -12.63 -4.06
CA MET A 1 -1.70 -11.27 -3.48
C MET A 1 -0.79 -10.43 -4.36
N THR A 2 -1.22 -9.25 -4.80
CA THR A 2 -0.40 -8.36 -5.63
C THR A 2 0.31 -7.33 -4.73
N SER A 3 1.62 -7.14 -4.97
CA SER A 3 2.51 -6.10 -4.40
C SER A 3 1.84 -4.80 -3.92
N PRO A 4 0.99 -4.15 -4.74
CA PRO A 4 0.52 -2.80 -4.43
C PRO A 4 -0.52 -2.79 -3.31
N ASP A 5 -1.21 -3.91 -3.10
CA ASP A 5 -2.43 -3.93 -2.28
C ASP A 5 -2.15 -3.84 -0.78
N PHE A 6 -0.96 -4.22 -0.32
CA PHE A 6 -0.62 -4.15 1.11
C PHE A 6 0.02 -2.82 1.48
N TYR A 7 1.09 -2.43 0.79
CA TYR A 7 1.86 -1.25 1.21
C TYR A 7 1.25 0.05 0.67
N LEU A 8 0.97 0.11 -0.63
CA LEU A 8 0.47 1.32 -1.27
C LEU A 8 -0.93 1.67 -0.80
N TRP A 9 -1.79 0.67 -0.63
CA TRP A 9 -3.14 0.90 -0.10
C TRP A 9 -3.12 1.38 1.37
N GLY A 10 -2.23 0.84 2.20
CA GLY A 10 -2.02 1.33 3.57
C GLY A 10 -1.62 2.80 3.58
N TYR A 11 -0.64 3.19 2.76
CA TYR A 11 -0.23 4.58 2.58
C TYR A 11 -1.39 5.47 2.10
N LEU A 12 -2.09 5.05 1.04
CA LEU A 12 -3.20 5.81 0.46
C LEU A 12 -4.29 6.07 1.50
N LYS A 13 -4.67 5.06 2.29
CA LYS A 13 -5.65 5.24 3.35
C LYS A 13 -5.17 6.23 4.41
N ASN A 14 -3.93 6.12 4.86
CA ASN A 14 -3.40 7.02 5.89
C ASN A 14 -3.49 8.49 5.47
N VAL A 15 -3.14 8.80 4.21
CA VAL A 15 -3.19 10.18 3.69
C VAL A 15 -4.63 10.60 3.36
N VAL A 16 -5.39 9.75 2.66
CA VAL A 16 -6.77 10.06 2.25
C VAL A 16 -7.70 10.18 3.45
N TYR A 17 -7.42 9.54 4.58
CA TYR A 17 -8.24 9.60 5.80
C TYR A 17 -7.58 10.34 6.96
N GLU A 18 -6.49 11.08 6.71
CA GLU A 18 -5.82 11.92 7.73
C GLU A 18 -6.80 12.92 8.39
N HIS A 19 -7.77 13.38 7.61
CA HIS A 19 -8.87 14.23 8.09
C HIS A 19 -10.21 13.51 7.92
N PRO A 20 -11.23 13.83 8.75
CA PRO A 20 -12.55 13.23 8.64
C PRO A 20 -13.08 13.26 7.20
N PRO A 21 -13.73 12.18 6.73
CA PRO A 21 -14.40 12.19 5.43
C PRO A 21 -15.50 13.24 5.40
N THR A 22 -15.63 13.92 4.26
CA THR A 22 -16.66 14.96 4.08
C THR A 22 -17.65 14.55 2.99
N THR A 23 -17.57 15.13 1.80
CA THR A 23 -18.42 14.82 0.65
C THR A 23 -17.76 13.79 -0.26
N ARG A 24 -18.55 13.16 -1.13
CA ARG A 24 -18.03 12.24 -2.13
C ARG A 24 -17.01 12.92 -3.05
N GLU A 25 -17.28 14.16 -3.43
CA GLU A 25 -16.45 14.96 -4.33
C GLU A 25 -15.10 15.28 -3.70
N ASP A 26 -15.08 15.69 -2.42
CA ASP A 26 -13.85 15.92 -1.66
C ASP A 26 -13.03 14.63 -1.54
N MET A 27 -13.66 13.51 -1.19
CA MET A 27 -12.97 12.22 -1.09
C MET A 27 -12.38 11.77 -2.43
N MET A 28 -13.10 11.95 -3.54
CA MET A 28 -12.57 11.67 -4.88
C MET A 28 -11.38 12.59 -5.22
N LEU A 29 -11.43 13.86 -4.85
CA LEU A 29 -10.34 14.81 -5.07
C LEU A 29 -9.11 14.44 -4.23
N ARG A 30 -9.31 14.08 -2.96
CA ARG A 30 -8.24 13.62 -2.06
C ARG A 30 -7.55 12.39 -2.60
N ILE A 31 -8.29 11.38 -3.06
CA ILE A 31 -7.71 10.17 -3.68
C ILE A 31 -6.87 10.54 -4.90
N ARG A 32 -7.41 11.34 -5.84
CA ARG A 32 -6.68 11.74 -7.05
C ARG A 32 -5.42 12.53 -6.72
N THR A 33 -5.52 13.47 -5.79
CA THR A 33 -4.41 14.30 -5.33
C THR A 33 -3.33 13.45 -4.67
N THR A 34 -3.71 12.54 -3.77
CA THR A 34 -2.75 11.64 -3.12
C THR A 34 -2.05 10.76 -4.15
N CYS A 35 -2.78 10.18 -5.11
CA CYS A 35 -2.20 9.37 -6.18
C CYS A 35 -1.20 10.16 -7.06
N ALA A 36 -1.51 11.42 -7.38
CA ALA A 36 -0.62 12.27 -8.17
C ALA A 36 0.65 12.68 -7.40
N ASN A 37 0.57 12.74 -6.07
CA ASN A 37 1.65 13.19 -5.19
C ASN A 37 2.37 12.04 -4.46
N ILE A 38 2.20 10.77 -4.89
CA ILE A 38 2.88 9.65 -4.25
C ILE A 38 4.41 9.85 -4.38
N PRO A 39 5.14 9.95 -3.26
CA PRO A 39 6.59 10.10 -3.31
C PRO A 39 7.25 8.88 -3.95
N ARG A 40 8.29 9.09 -4.74
CA ARG A 40 9.09 8.00 -5.33
C ARG A 40 9.56 6.98 -4.28
N ALA A 41 9.93 7.44 -3.09
CA ALA A 41 10.36 6.57 -1.99
C ALA A 41 9.28 5.58 -1.55
N VAL A 42 8.00 5.98 -1.55
CA VAL A 42 6.86 5.10 -1.23
C VAL A 42 6.69 4.02 -2.28
N LEU A 43 6.85 4.37 -3.57
CA LEU A 43 6.80 3.41 -4.67
C LEU A 43 7.95 2.40 -4.59
N LEU A 44 9.18 2.87 -4.34
CA LEU A 44 10.35 1.99 -4.19
C LEU A 44 10.16 1.00 -3.04
N ARG A 45 9.66 1.48 -1.89
CA ARG A 45 9.39 0.61 -0.74
C ARG A 45 8.26 -0.39 -1.03
N THR A 46 7.23 0.00 -1.79
CA THR A 46 6.18 -0.94 -2.22
C THR A 46 6.75 -2.10 -3.04
N VAL A 47 7.70 -1.82 -3.92
CA VAL A 47 8.39 -2.84 -4.72
C VAL A 47 9.28 -3.72 -3.84
N GLU A 48 10.03 -3.12 -2.91
CA GLU A 48 10.90 -3.84 -1.97
C GLU A 48 10.11 -4.81 -1.07
N GLU A 49 9.02 -4.35 -0.46
CA GLU A 49 8.13 -5.17 0.37
C GLU A 49 7.55 -6.35 -0.42
N PHE A 50 7.28 -6.16 -1.71
CA PHE A 50 6.80 -7.25 -2.54
C PHE A 50 7.86 -8.27 -2.89
N HIS A 51 9.09 -7.84 -3.15
CA HIS A 51 10.21 -8.75 -3.32
C HIS A 51 10.40 -9.58 -2.05
N GLN A 52 10.38 -8.95 -0.88
CA GLN A 52 10.45 -9.66 0.41
C GLN A 52 9.29 -10.65 0.58
N GLN A 53 8.07 -10.28 0.18
CA GLN A 53 6.93 -11.22 0.22
C GLN A 53 7.14 -12.44 -0.69
N ILE A 54 7.70 -12.25 -1.89
CA ILE A 54 8.02 -13.36 -2.80
C ILE A 54 9.09 -14.27 -2.19
N GLU A 55 10.14 -13.69 -1.59
CA GLU A 55 11.22 -14.42 -0.92
C GLU A 55 10.66 -15.26 0.24
N LEU A 56 9.90 -14.65 1.14
CA LEU A 56 9.23 -15.34 2.25
C LEU A 56 8.30 -16.46 1.76
N CYS A 57 7.56 -16.24 0.67
CA CYS A 57 6.72 -17.28 0.08
C CYS A 57 7.53 -18.46 -0.45
N THR A 58 8.72 -18.20 -0.99
CA THR A 58 9.64 -19.21 -1.51
C THR A 58 10.28 -20.02 -0.40
N GLU A 59 10.77 -19.37 0.66
CA GLU A 59 11.41 -20.01 1.83
C GLU A 59 10.51 -21.01 2.54
N GLN A 60 9.20 -20.79 2.42
CA GLN A 60 8.20 -21.51 3.17
C GLN A 60 7.30 -22.38 2.29
N ASN A 61 7.76 -22.63 1.06
CA ASN A 61 7.14 -23.57 0.12
C ASN A 61 5.65 -23.28 -0.15
N GLY A 62 5.23 -22.01 -0.10
CA GLY A 62 3.87 -21.58 -0.40
C GLY A 62 2.84 -21.63 0.75
N GLY A 63 3.27 -21.78 2.01
CA GLY A 63 2.43 -21.58 3.20
C GLY A 63 1.89 -20.14 3.40
N VAL A 64 1.24 -19.86 4.53
CA VAL A 64 0.71 -18.52 4.88
C VAL A 64 1.66 -17.84 5.89
N PHE A 65 2.16 -16.64 5.58
CA PHE A 65 3.21 -15.93 6.36
C PHE A 65 2.75 -14.71 7.15
N GLU A 66 1.45 -14.55 7.37
CA GLU A 66 0.91 -13.40 8.11
C GLU A 66 1.47 -13.30 9.55
N HIS A 67 2.04 -14.38 10.10
CA HIS A 67 2.63 -14.42 11.45
C HIS A 67 4.14 -14.12 11.51
N LEU A 68 4.79 -13.86 10.37
CA LEU A 68 6.24 -13.55 10.30
C LEU A 68 6.54 -12.05 10.25
N ARG A 69 5.53 -11.19 10.46
CA ARG A 69 5.63 -9.73 10.37
C ARG A 69 5.50 -9.05 11.72
#